data_AF-A0A7X7NEM4-F1
#
_entry.id   AF-A0A7X7NEM4-F1
#
_cell.length_a   1.000
_cell.length_b   1.000
_cell.length_c   1.000
_cell.angle_alpha   90.00
_cell.angle_beta   90.00
_cell.angle_gamma   90.00
#
_symmetry.space_group_name_H-M   'P 1'
#
loop_
_entity.id
_entity.type
_entity.pdbx_description
1 polymer ?
#
loop_
_entity_poly.entity_id
_entity_poly.type
_entity_poly.pdbx_seq_one_letter_code
_entity_poly.pdbx_strand_id
1 'polypeptide(L)' 'MKSFGGPVLFLDRSDINTDEIIPAKYLTEVKKEALKPYLLEDLNMEGFNPD' A
#
# COMPACT_ATOMS: atom_id res chain seq x y z
N MET A 1 18.60 -19.38 8.92
CA MET A 1 17.73 -18.56 8.04
C MET A 1 16.31 -18.70 8.57
N LYS A 2 15.57 -17.61 8.80
CA LYS A 2 14.14 -17.68 9.16
C LYS A 2 13.32 -17.75 7.87
N SER A 3 12.39 -18.71 7.78
CA SER A 3 11.45 -18.80 6.66
C SER A 3 10.20 -18.01 6.99
N PHE A 4 9.78 -17.16 6.06
CA PHE A 4 8.50 -16.44 6.11
C PHE A 4 7.60 -17.01 5.03
N GLY A 5 6.32 -17.18 5.34
CA GLY A 5 5.29 -17.65 4.40
C GLY A 5 4.05 -16.77 4.51
N GLY A 6 3.24 -16.75 3.46
CA GLY A 6 2.03 -15.94 3.40
C GLY A 6 1.55 -15.76 1.95
N PRO A 7 0.34 -15.21 1.77
CA PRO A 7 -0.15 -14.82 0.46
C PRO A 7 0.74 -13.72 -0.15
N VAL A 8 0.83 -13.72 -1.48
CA VAL A 8 1.59 -12.74 -2.26
C VAL A 8 0.60 -11.87 -3.03
N LEU A 9 0.85 -10.56 -3.03
CA LEU A 9 0.21 -9.59 -3.92
C LEU A 9 1.21 -9.21 -5.02
N PHE A 10 0.80 -9.34 -6.29
CA PHE A 10 1.63 -8.97 -7.44
C PHE A 10 1.15 -7.65 -8.03
N LEU A 11 2.05 -6.67 -8.11
CA LEU A 11 1.81 -5.37 -8.72
C LEU A 11 2.79 -5.20 -9.87
N ASP A 12 2.30 -5.29 -11.12
CA ASP A 12 3.13 -5.23 -12.34
C ASP A 12 3.32 -3.79 -12.83
N ARG A 13 3.78 -2.92 -11.93
CA ARG A 13 4.04 -1.50 -12.21
C ARG A 13 5.32 -1.08 -11.50
N SER A 14 6.25 -0.49 -12.24
CA SER A 14 7.57 -0.08 -11.72
C SER A 14 7.63 1.34 -11.20
N ASP A 15 6.65 2.18 -11.55
CA ASP A 15 6.61 3.62 -11.31
C ASP A 15 5.62 4.01 -10.20
N ILE A 16 5.41 3.11 -9.23
CA ILE A 16 4.58 3.39 -8.05
C ILE A 16 5.29 4.45 -7.18
N ASN A 17 4.65 5.60 -7.01
CA ASN A 17 5.20 6.72 -6.24
C ASN A 17 4.71 6.74 -4.79
N THR A 18 5.20 7.69 -3.98
CA THR A 18 4.90 7.74 -2.54
C THR A 18 3.46 8.07 -2.21
N ASP A 19 2.81 8.93 -2.99
CA ASP A 19 1.40 9.27 -2.76
C ASP A 19 0.47 8.09 -3.10
N GLU A 20 0.84 7.28 -4.09
CA GLU A 20 0.13 6.04 -4.41
C GLU A 20 0.32 4.95 -3.35
N ILE A 21 1.46 4.93 -2.64
CA ILE A 21 1.66 4.02 -1.50
C ILE A 21 0.81 4.46 -0.30
N ILE A 22 0.89 5.76 0.04
CA ILE A 22 0.13 6.36 1.12
C ILE A 22 -0.05 7.86 0.86
N PRO A 23 -1.29 8.37 0.79
CA PRO A 23 -1.51 9.79 0.53
C PRO A 23 -0.95 10.67 1.66
N ALA A 24 -0.28 11.77 1.30
CA ALA A 24 0.31 12.71 2.26
C ALA A 24 -0.69 13.25 3.31
N LYS A 25 -2.00 13.32 2.96
CA LYS A 25 -3.09 13.74 3.86
C LYS A 25 -3.20 12.90 5.14
N TYR A 26 -2.69 11.67 5.14
CA TYR A 26 -2.73 10.78 6.30
C TYR A 26 -1.45 10.81 7.15
N LEU A 27 -0.38 11.48 6.69
CA LEU A 27 0.90 11.57 7.41
C LEU A 27 0.86 12.51 8.62
N THR A 28 -0.34 12.98 8.99
CA THR A 28 -0.64 13.64 10.26
C THR A 28 -0.82 12.63 11.41
N GLU A 29 -1.07 11.36 11.10
CA GLU A 29 -1.24 10.29 12.08
C GLU A 29 0.10 9.80 12.64
N VAL A 30 0.21 9.74 13.97
CA VAL A 30 1.45 9.32 14.66
C VAL A 30 1.61 7.80 14.67
N LYS A 31 0.49 7.06 14.67
CA LYS A 31 0.50 5.59 14.82
C LYS A 31 0.48 4.90 13.46
N LYS A 32 1.43 3.97 13.25
CA LYS A 32 1.51 3.16 12.03
C LYS A 32 0.26 2.32 11.79
N GLU A 33 -0.36 1.83 12.85
CA GLU A 33 -1.57 1.02 12.78
C GLU A 33 -2.75 1.79 12.23
N ALA A 34 -2.81 3.11 12.48
CA ALA A 34 -3.85 3.99 11.94
C ALA A 34 -3.73 4.22 10.43
N LEU A 35 -2.53 4.05 9.86
CA LEU A 35 -2.28 4.24 8.43
C LEU A 35 -2.67 3.04 7.56
N LYS A 36 -2.85 1.86 8.17
CA LYS A 36 -3.09 0.60 7.44
C LYS A 36 -4.29 0.64 6.48
N PRO A 37 -5.45 1.21 6.84
CA PRO A 37 -6.63 1.21 5.96
C PRO A 37 -6.45 2.05 4.70
N TYR A 38 -5.45 2.93 4.66
CA TYR A 38 -5.23 3.91 3.59
C TYR A 38 -4.08 3.52 2.66
N LEU A 39 -3.50 2.35 2.85
CA LEU A 39 -2.39 1.86 2.05
C LEU A 39 -2.90 1.50 0.65
N LEU A 40 -2.24 2.01 -0.40
CA LEU A 40 -2.61 1.81 -1.80
C LEU A 40 -4.00 2.36 -2.19
N GLU A 41 -4.59 3.27 -1.39
CA GLU A 41 -5.90 3.90 -1.68
C GLU A 41 -5.92 4.58 -3.06
N ASP A 42 -4.83 5.28 -3.40
CA ASP A 42 -4.71 6.03 -4.66
C ASP A 42 -4.02 5.21 -5.77
N LEU A 43 -3.71 3.93 -5.54
CA LEU A 43 -3.08 3.08 -6.55
C LEU A 43 -4.09 2.72 -7.64
N ASN A 44 -3.95 3.35 -8.81
CA ASN A 44 -4.76 3.04 -9.97
C ASN A 44 -4.05 2.00 -10.87
N MET A 45 -4.61 0.79 -10.95
CA MET A 45 -4.13 -0.28 -11.80
C MET A 45 -5.30 -1.17 -12.23
N GLU A 46 -5.29 -1.63 -13.48
CA GLU A 46 -6.33 -2.52 -13.99
C GLU A 46 -6.38 -3.82 -13.17
N GLY A 47 -7.58 -4.21 -12.71
CA GLY A 47 -7.79 -5.43 -11.93
C GLY A 47 -7.32 -5.37 -10.48
N PHE A 48 -6.88 -4.22 -9.98
CA PHE A 48 -6.57 -3.99 -8.57
C PHE A 48 -7.67 -3.16 -7.90
N ASN A 49 -8.18 -3.64 -6.76
CA ASN A 49 -9.08 -2.90 -5.90
C ASN A 49 -8.49 -2.89 -4.47
N PRO A 50 -8.23 -1.71 -3.88
CA PRO A 50 -7.75 -1.62 -2.50
C PRO A 50 -8.85 -1.94 -1.45
N ASP A 51 -10.13 -1.94 -1.85
CA ASP A 51 -11.30 -2.30 -1.01
C ASP A 51 -11.71 -3.78 -1.07
#